data_AF-A0A1H3HDD2-F1
#
_entry.id   AF-A0A1H3HDD2-F1
#
_cell.length_a   1.000
_cell.length_b   1.000
_cell.length_c   1.000
_cell.angle_alpha   90.00
_cell.angle_beta   90.00
_cell.angle_gamma   90.00
#
_symmetry.space_group_name_H-M   'P 1'
#
loop_
_entity.id
_entity.type
_entity.pdbx_description
1 polymer ?
#
loop_
_entity_poly.entity_id
_entity_poly.type
_entity_poly.pdbx_seq_one_letter_code
_entity_poly.pdbx_strand_id
1 'polypeptide(L)'
;MVMETPRELIEARPKIVNPTAMEDLLNKTRIISRTLQSSAMTPHPDYQKIARLLCDLATANVYIINGEGKILGYAWISDYKCDYMEQLLNEGYMPKNYTERLNQHSESVLNHSDHGNCAYADEPCRYFNKHVVYVPIFGCGERLGTLILARFGAPFDTRDLVLSEYLATVVGIEILYDRTHHIEERAKERFMVQIAVRALSYSEMESIKVILKELGGYEGVVVASRVADRIGVTRSVIVNALRKLESAGLIESRSLGMKGTYIKILSPIFLEELSK
;
A
#
# COMPACT_ATOMS: atom_id res chain seq x y z
N MET A 1 -33.51 -7.78 41.33
CA MET A 1 -32.75 -6.55 41.64
C MET A 1 -32.49 -5.83 40.33
N VAL A 2 -33.02 -4.61 40.17
CA VAL A 2 -32.63 -3.76 39.05
C VAL A 2 -31.28 -3.15 39.43
N MET A 3 -30.23 -3.46 38.68
CA MET A 3 -28.94 -2.80 38.87
C MET A 3 -29.01 -1.44 38.19
N GLU A 4 -29.04 -0.36 38.97
CA GLU A 4 -28.92 1.00 38.46
C GLU A 4 -27.49 1.50 38.68
N THR A 5 -26.97 2.25 37.70
CA THR A 5 -25.67 2.92 37.84
C THR A 5 -25.80 4.03 38.89
N PRO A 6 -24.89 4.14 39.87
CA PRO A 6 -24.92 5.21 40.87
C PRO A 6 -25.04 6.60 40.23
N ARG A 7 -25.98 7.42 40.71
CA ARG A 7 -26.27 8.76 40.15
C ARG A 7 -25.05 9.67 40.10
N GLU A 8 -24.22 9.59 41.13
CA GLU A 8 -22.96 10.34 41.25
C GLU A 8 -22.02 10.08 40.06
N LEU A 9 -21.96 8.85 39.55
CA LEU A 9 -21.14 8.50 38.38
C LEU A 9 -21.71 9.05 37.08
N ILE A 10 -23.03 9.19 36.98
CA ILE A 10 -23.70 9.76 35.80
C ILE A 10 -23.51 11.29 35.80
N GLU A 11 -23.67 11.93 36.96
CA GLU A 11 -23.56 13.38 37.12
C GLU A 11 -22.11 13.89 36.97
N ALA A 12 -21.11 13.06 37.28
CA ALA A 12 -19.70 13.37 37.06
C ALA A 12 -19.29 13.44 35.58
N ARG A 13 -20.13 12.95 34.65
CA ARG A 13 -19.80 12.99 33.21
C ARG A 13 -19.90 14.42 32.68
N PRO A 14 -18.91 14.89 31.89
CA PRO A 14 -19.00 16.17 31.21
C PRO A 14 -20.27 16.24 30.35
N LYS A 15 -21.04 17.33 30.51
CA LYS A 15 -22.25 17.55 29.71
C LYS A 15 -21.86 17.93 28.28
N ILE A 16 -22.53 17.33 27.31
CA ILE A 16 -22.38 17.70 25.90
C ILE A 16 -23.10 19.04 25.69
N VAL A 17 -22.32 20.10 25.43
CA VAL A 17 -22.86 21.46 25.26
C VAL A 17 -23.64 21.60 23.93
N ASN A 18 -23.23 20.86 22.89
CA ASN A 18 -23.88 20.85 21.58
C ASN A 18 -24.17 19.41 21.13
N PRO A 19 -25.36 18.86 21.48
CA PRO A 19 -25.73 17.49 21.15
C PRO A 19 -25.78 17.21 19.64
N THR A 20 -26.27 18.16 18.84
CA THR A 20 -26.41 17.99 17.39
C THR A 20 -25.05 17.90 16.69
N ALA A 21 -24.07 18.72 17.11
CA ALA A 21 -22.70 18.62 16.62
C ALA A 21 -22.03 17.28 16.96
N MET A 22 -22.33 16.72 18.13
CA MET A 22 -21.81 15.41 18.54
C MET A 22 -22.49 14.27 17.77
N GLU A 23 -23.78 14.39 17.51
CA GLU A 23 -24.53 13.42 16.71
C GLU A 23 -24.08 13.41 15.24
N ASP A 24 -23.76 14.58 14.66
CA ASP A 24 -23.11 14.69 13.35
C ASP A 24 -21.77 13.94 13.33
N LEU A 25 -20.89 14.21 14.29
CA LEU A 25 -19.59 13.52 14.39
C LEU A 25 -19.77 11.99 14.50
N LEU A 26 -20.71 11.52 15.32
CA LEU A 26 -21.02 10.10 15.46
C LEU A 26 -21.55 9.49 14.15
N ASN A 27 -22.35 10.22 13.39
CA ASN A 27 -22.83 9.75 12.09
C ASN A 27 -21.68 9.66 11.08
N LYS A 28 -20.76 10.64 11.06
CA LYS A 28 -19.56 10.60 10.22
C LYS A 28 -18.66 9.41 10.56
N THR A 29 -18.40 9.14 11.84
CA THR A 29 -17.61 7.96 12.24
C THR A 29 -18.28 6.65 11.85
N ARG A 30 -19.61 6.53 11.98
CA ARG A 30 -20.37 5.35 11.50
C ARG A 30 -20.32 5.15 10.00
N ILE A 31 -20.34 6.23 9.20
CA ILE A 31 -20.17 6.15 7.75
C ILE A 31 -18.80 5.57 7.43
N ILE A 32 -17.75 6.10 8.06
CA ILE A 32 -16.38 5.59 7.93
C ILE A 32 -16.31 4.11 8.27
N SER A 33 -16.79 3.69 9.44
CA SER A 33 -16.72 2.28 9.85
C SER A 33 -17.41 1.35 8.85
N ARG A 34 -18.57 1.73 8.30
CA ARG A 34 -19.29 0.92 7.29
C ARG A 34 -18.53 0.83 5.97
N THR A 35 -17.94 1.93 5.51
CA THR A 35 -17.16 1.94 4.26
C THR A 35 -15.89 1.10 4.38
N LEU A 36 -15.27 1.04 5.56
CA LEU A 36 -14.10 0.19 5.80
C LEU A 36 -14.47 -1.28 5.92
N GLN A 37 -15.52 -1.60 6.67
CA GLN A 37 -16.01 -2.98 6.83
C GLN A 37 -16.39 -3.62 5.48
N SER A 38 -16.94 -2.83 4.56
CA SER A 38 -17.23 -3.31 3.19
C SER A 38 -15.99 -3.45 2.32
N SER A 39 -14.89 -2.77 2.65
CA SER A 39 -13.62 -2.84 1.93
C SER A 39 -12.69 -3.93 2.48
N ALA A 40 -12.97 -4.50 3.65
CA ALA A 40 -12.23 -5.64 4.23
C ALA A 40 -12.26 -6.93 3.39
N MET A 41 -12.97 -6.94 2.24
CA MET A 41 -12.98 -8.05 1.29
C MET A 41 -12.01 -7.88 0.11
N THR A 42 -11.26 -6.76 0.03
CA THR A 42 -10.28 -6.53 -1.04
C THR A 42 -8.85 -6.76 -0.56
N PRO A 43 -7.99 -7.45 -1.35
CA PRO A 43 -6.61 -7.78 -0.95
C PRO A 43 -5.71 -6.55 -0.72
N HIS A 44 -6.04 -5.42 -1.35
CA HIS A 44 -5.29 -4.17 -1.24
C HIS A 44 -6.22 -3.04 -0.78
N PRO A 45 -5.73 -2.15 0.11
CA PRO A 45 -6.46 -0.98 0.55
C PRO A 45 -6.63 0.02 -0.59
N ASP A 46 -7.88 0.45 -0.83
CA ASP A 46 -8.18 1.53 -1.76
C ASP A 46 -8.02 2.89 -1.06
N TYR A 47 -6.76 3.34 -0.94
CA TYR A 47 -6.42 4.64 -0.36
C TYR A 47 -7.12 5.81 -1.06
N GLN A 48 -7.40 5.67 -2.35
CA GLN A 48 -8.07 6.70 -3.15
C GLN A 48 -9.54 6.84 -2.75
N LYS A 49 -10.25 5.73 -2.55
CA LYS A 49 -11.61 5.71 -2.03
C LYS A 49 -11.69 6.24 -0.60
N ILE A 50 -10.71 5.89 0.24
CA ILE A 50 -10.59 6.45 1.59
C ILE A 50 -10.43 7.97 1.51
N ALA A 51 -9.45 8.47 0.76
CA ALA A 51 -9.19 9.89 0.64
C ALA A 51 -10.42 10.68 0.16
N ARG A 52 -11.17 10.16 -0.82
CA ARG A 52 -12.44 10.77 -1.28
C ARG A 52 -13.49 10.82 -0.18
N LEU A 53 -13.70 9.73 0.54
CA LEU A 53 -14.62 9.71 1.68
C LEU A 53 -14.23 10.77 2.73
N LEU A 54 -12.94 10.92 2.99
CA LEU A 54 -12.46 11.89 3.99
C LEU A 54 -12.68 13.32 3.49
N CYS A 55 -12.43 13.56 2.21
CA CYS A 55 -12.66 14.84 1.57
C CYS A 55 -14.11 15.28 1.71
N ASP A 56 -15.06 14.37 1.48
CA ASP A 56 -16.49 14.66 1.61
C ASP A 56 -16.91 14.91 3.06
N LEU A 57 -16.43 14.09 4.01
CA LEU A 57 -16.83 14.19 5.42
C LEU A 57 -16.20 15.39 6.16
N ALA A 58 -14.96 15.72 5.85
CA ALA A 58 -14.22 16.83 6.44
C ALA A 58 -14.37 18.14 5.67
N THR A 59 -14.99 18.11 4.48
CA THR A 59 -15.09 19.26 3.56
C THR A 59 -13.72 19.93 3.39
N ALA A 60 -12.71 19.11 3.09
CA ALA A 60 -11.31 19.52 3.00
C ALA A 60 -10.60 18.72 1.92
N ASN A 61 -9.56 19.28 1.31
CA ASN A 61 -8.64 18.51 0.49
C ASN A 61 -7.87 17.53 1.39
N VAL A 62 -7.70 16.30 0.93
CA VAL A 62 -7.07 15.23 1.71
C VAL A 62 -5.92 14.63 0.94
N TYR A 63 -4.82 14.36 1.64
CA TYR A 63 -3.65 13.64 1.13
C TYR A 63 -3.20 12.62 2.15
N ILE A 64 -2.95 11.39 1.68
CA ILE A 64 -2.39 10.31 2.47
C ILE A 64 -1.01 10.02 1.89
N ILE A 65 0.03 10.21 2.70
CA ILE A 65 1.41 9.97 2.29
C ILE A 65 2.10 8.96 3.21
N ASN A 66 3.02 8.17 2.67
CA ASN A 66 3.88 7.31 3.48
C ASN A 66 5.08 8.08 4.07
N GLY A 67 5.89 7.43 4.90
CA GLY A 67 7.08 8.05 5.51
C GLY A 67 8.16 8.53 4.53
N GLU A 68 8.15 8.04 3.28
CA GLU A 68 9.08 8.46 2.21
C GLU A 68 8.52 9.62 1.37
N GLY A 69 7.26 10.01 1.58
CA GLY A 69 6.58 11.07 0.84
C GLY A 69 5.82 10.57 -0.39
N LYS A 70 5.76 9.25 -0.63
CA LYS A 70 4.90 8.67 -1.68
C LYS A 70 3.44 8.96 -1.36
N ILE A 71 2.72 9.47 -2.36
CA ILE A 71 1.30 9.76 -2.26
C ILE A 71 0.54 8.45 -2.46
N LEU A 72 -0.11 7.97 -1.40
CA LEU A 72 -0.91 6.74 -1.42
C LEU A 72 -2.31 6.99 -1.97
N GLY A 73 -2.90 8.13 -1.62
CA GLY A 73 -4.21 8.55 -2.09
C GLY A 73 -4.46 10.02 -1.79
N TYR A 74 -5.31 10.65 -2.59
CA TYR A 74 -5.66 12.05 -2.41
C TYR A 74 -7.07 12.35 -2.92
N ALA A 75 -7.67 13.44 -2.43
CA ALA A 75 -8.94 13.92 -2.96
C ALA A 75 -9.07 15.42 -2.75
N TRP A 76 -9.72 16.07 -3.71
CA TRP A 76 -9.97 17.51 -3.70
C TRP A 76 -11.45 17.82 -3.71
N ILE A 77 -11.79 18.94 -3.08
CA ILE A 77 -13.08 19.59 -3.29
C ILE A 77 -13.10 20.14 -4.73
N SER A 78 -14.26 20.05 -5.38
CA SER A 78 -14.46 20.23 -6.83
C SER A 78 -13.96 21.54 -7.46
N ASP A 79 -13.56 22.54 -6.65
CA ASP A 79 -13.10 23.85 -7.10
C ASP A 79 -11.62 24.14 -6.79
N TYR A 80 -10.86 23.17 -6.27
CA TYR A 80 -9.43 23.36 -5.98
C TYR A 80 -8.56 23.19 -7.23
N LYS A 81 -7.71 24.19 -7.51
CA LYS A 81 -6.69 24.13 -8.57
C LYS A 81 -5.38 24.68 -8.05
N CYS A 82 -4.31 23.91 -8.13
CA CYS A 82 -2.97 24.38 -7.78
C CYS A 82 -1.97 23.66 -8.67
N ASP A 83 -1.40 24.38 -9.63
CA ASP A 83 -0.51 23.81 -10.65
C ASP A 83 0.68 23.06 -10.03
N TYR A 84 1.26 23.60 -8.96
CA TYR A 84 2.34 22.95 -8.22
C TYR A 84 1.91 21.62 -7.60
N MET A 85 0.71 21.57 -7.01
CA MET A 85 0.19 20.32 -6.46
C MET A 85 -0.22 19.33 -7.54
N GLU A 86 -0.75 19.78 -8.67
CA GLU A 86 -1.02 18.91 -9.82
C GLU A 86 0.26 18.24 -10.32
N GLN A 87 1.37 18.98 -10.39
CA GLN A 87 2.68 18.42 -10.74
C GLN A 87 3.13 17.34 -9.74
N LEU A 88 3.09 17.63 -8.44
CA LEU A 88 3.46 16.65 -7.41
C LEU A 88 2.57 15.40 -7.43
N LEU A 89 1.28 15.57 -7.70
CA LEU A 89 0.36 14.44 -7.83
C LEU A 89 0.65 13.58 -9.06
N ASN A 90 1.05 14.20 -10.17
CA ASN A 90 1.48 13.47 -11.38
C ASN A 90 2.80 12.72 -11.16
N GLU A 91 3.73 13.30 -10.39
CA GLU A 91 4.97 12.64 -9.98
C GLU A 91 4.73 11.54 -8.93
N GLY A 92 3.66 11.64 -8.15
CA GLY A 92 3.27 10.69 -7.12
C GLY A 92 4.05 10.81 -5.81
N TYR A 93 4.82 11.88 -5.63
CA TYR A 93 5.68 12.10 -4.48
C TYR A 93 5.62 13.55 -3.98
N MET A 94 5.64 13.71 -2.66
CA MET A 94 5.84 15.01 -2.01
C MET A 94 7.33 15.40 -2.00
N PRO A 95 7.66 16.70 -1.97
CA PRO A 95 9.05 17.15 -1.86
C PRO A 95 9.73 16.60 -0.60
N LYS A 96 10.98 16.13 -0.73
CA LYS A 96 11.73 15.51 0.38
C LYS A 96 11.79 16.40 1.62
N ASN A 97 12.14 17.67 1.47
CA ASN A 97 12.19 18.63 2.56
C ASN A 97 10.83 18.78 3.29
N TYR A 98 9.73 18.71 2.54
CA TYR A 98 8.39 18.79 3.13
C TYR A 98 8.07 17.52 3.92
N THR A 99 8.35 16.35 3.34
CA THR A 99 8.17 15.04 3.99
C THR A 99 8.99 14.94 5.27
N GLU A 100 10.25 15.37 5.25
CA GLU A 100 11.12 15.36 6.43
C GLU A 100 10.58 16.24 7.56
N ARG A 101 10.06 17.43 7.25
CA ARG A 101 9.37 18.28 8.24
C ARG A 101 8.12 17.59 8.80
N LEU A 102 7.30 16.99 7.96
CA LEU A 102 6.13 16.24 8.41
C LEU A 102 6.52 15.10 9.35
N ASN A 103 7.62 14.41 9.04
CA ASN A 103 8.17 13.30 9.83
C ASN A 103 8.61 13.70 11.24
N GLN A 104 8.88 14.98 11.50
CA GLN A 104 9.25 15.48 12.83
C GLN A 104 8.04 15.63 13.77
N HIS A 105 6.81 15.69 13.24
CA HIS A 105 5.61 15.78 14.06
C HIS A 105 5.21 14.41 14.62
N SER A 106 5.29 14.27 15.94
CA SER A 106 4.83 13.08 16.69
C SER A 106 3.35 13.15 17.08
N GLU A 107 2.80 14.36 17.16
CA GLU A 107 1.40 14.62 17.51
C GLU A 107 0.70 15.38 16.38
N SER A 108 -0.63 15.34 16.38
CA SER A 108 -1.44 16.03 15.40
C SER A 108 -1.32 17.55 15.55
N VAL A 109 -1.15 18.25 14.43
CA VAL A 109 -1.06 19.71 14.37
C VAL A 109 -2.33 20.25 13.75
N LEU A 110 -3.07 21.05 14.51
CA LEU A 110 -4.31 21.69 14.07
C LEU A 110 -4.05 23.11 13.56
N ASN A 111 -4.59 23.44 12.37
CA ASN A 111 -4.48 24.76 11.74
C ASN A 111 -3.04 25.26 11.56
N HIS A 112 -2.15 24.38 11.10
CA HIS A 112 -0.81 24.77 10.68
C HIS A 112 -0.87 25.86 9.61
N SER A 113 0.00 26.86 9.73
CA SER A 113 0.13 27.99 8.82
C SER A 113 1.59 28.14 8.39
N ASP A 114 1.81 28.28 7.10
CA ASP A 114 3.12 28.56 6.51
C ASP A 114 3.40 30.08 6.44
N HIS A 115 2.66 30.89 7.20
CA HIS A 115 2.79 32.35 7.27
C HIS A 115 2.76 33.06 5.90
N GLY A 116 1.99 32.51 4.96
CA GLY A 116 1.86 33.06 3.60
C GLY A 116 2.84 32.48 2.58
N ASN A 117 3.78 31.63 3.00
CA ASN A 117 4.66 30.89 2.10
C ASN A 117 4.00 29.62 1.57
N CYS A 118 4.50 29.12 0.44
CA CYS A 118 4.09 27.82 -0.10
C CYS A 118 4.62 26.70 0.82
N ALA A 119 3.77 25.70 1.11
CA ALA A 119 4.18 24.54 1.90
C ALA A 119 5.27 23.71 1.20
N TYR A 120 5.28 23.77 -0.14
CA TYR A 120 5.98 22.84 -1.00
C TYR A 120 7.17 23.47 -1.75
N ALA A 121 7.30 24.79 -1.69
CA ALA A 121 8.32 25.57 -2.38
C ALA A 121 8.70 26.81 -1.55
N ASP A 122 9.90 27.34 -1.74
CA ASP A 122 10.40 28.53 -1.03
C ASP A 122 9.93 29.83 -1.70
N GLU A 123 8.63 29.92 -1.99
CA GLU A 123 8.00 31.07 -2.64
C GLU A 123 6.68 31.46 -1.94
N PRO A 124 6.21 32.72 -2.07
CA PRO A 124 4.91 33.12 -1.54
C PRO A 124 3.77 32.31 -2.15
N CYS A 125 2.84 31.83 -1.33
CA CYS A 125 1.70 31.08 -1.82
C CYS A 125 0.68 32.03 -2.46
N ARG A 126 0.22 31.70 -3.67
CA ARG A 126 -0.88 32.42 -4.34
C ARG A 126 -2.21 32.32 -3.58
N TYR A 127 -2.35 31.29 -2.75
CA TYR A 127 -3.56 31.01 -1.98
C TYR A 127 -3.39 31.42 -0.52
N PHE A 128 -4.01 32.54 -0.15
CA PHE A 128 -4.04 33.03 1.22
C PHE A 128 -5.14 32.33 2.03
N ASN A 129 -5.05 32.41 3.37
CA ASN A 129 -6.04 31.84 4.31
C ASN A 129 -6.21 30.32 4.20
N LYS A 130 -5.08 29.62 4.02
CA LYS A 130 -4.99 28.16 4.05
C LYS A 130 -4.89 27.69 5.50
N HIS A 131 -5.76 26.77 5.88
CA HIS A 131 -5.68 26.02 7.13
C HIS A 131 -5.29 24.59 6.82
N VAL A 132 -4.35 24.05 7.57
CA VAL A 132 -3.85 22.69 7.37
C VAL A 132 -3.89 21.90 8.67
N VAL A 133 -4.28 20.64 8.59
CA VAL A 133 -4.14 19.67 9.68
C VAL A 133 -3.12 18.62 9.27
N TYR A 134 -2.14 18.37 10.14
CA TYR A 134 -1.25 17.24 10.00
C TYR A 134 -1.61 16.21 11.06
N VAL A 135 -1.86 14.98 10.65
CA VAL A 135 -2.13 13.87 11.55
C VAL A 135 -1.13 12.75 11.24
N PRO A 136 -0.16 12.49 12.15
CA PRO A 136 0.75 11.37 11.99
C PRO A 136 -0.01 10.03 11.92
N ILE A 137 0.37 9.17 10.99
CA ILE A 137 -0.20 7.82 10.87
C ILE A 137 0.75 6.86 11.56
N PHE A 138 0.27 6.21 12.61
CA PHE A 138 1.03 5.18 13.34
C PHE A 138 0.39 3.81 13.18
N GLY A 139 1.21 2.76 13.22
CA GLY A 139 0.76 1.38 13.34
C GLY A 139 1.80 0.56 14.09
N CYS A 140 1.36 -0.24 15.08
CA CYS A 140 2.24 -1.05 15.92
C CYS A 140 3.45 -0.31 16.53
N GLY A 141 3.30 1.00 16.82
CA GLY A 141 4.38 1.84 17.36
C GLY A 141 5.37 2.39 16.31
N GLU A 142 5.21 2.03 15.04
CA GLU A 142 5.97 2.60 13.92
C GLU A 142 5.20 3.75 13.27
N ARG A 143 5.91 4.79 12.84
CA ARG A 143 5.34 5.87 12.04
C ARG A 143 5.27 5.46 10.57
N LEU A 144 4.06 5.27 10.07
CA LEU A 144 3.80 4.76 8.72
C LEU A 144 3.69 5.88 7.68
N GLY A 145 3.28 7.07 8.11
CA GLY A 145 3.02 8.17 7.18
C GLY A 145 2.37 9.40 7.82
N THR A 146 1.68 10.19 7.01
CA THR A 146 0.98 11.39 7.44
C THR A 146 -0.31 11.55 6.64
N LEU A 147 -1.40 11.84 7.36
CA LEU A 147 -2.65 12.31 6.80
C LEU A 147 -2.65 13.84 6.85
N ILE A 148 -2.91 14.46 5.71
CA ILE A 148 -2.90 15.92 5.56
C ILE A 148 -4.29 16.34 5.13
N LEU A 149 -4.89 17.28 5.87
CA LEU A 149 -6.13 17.94 5.48
C LEU A 149 -5.84 19.41 5.21
N ALA A 150 -6.36 19.96 4.12
CA ALA A 150 -6.20 21.37 3.80
C ALA A 150 -7.53 21.97 3.36
N ARG A 151 -7.92 23.10 3.93
CA ARG A 151 -9.08 23.87 3.48
C ARG A 151 -8.79 25.37 3.55
N PHE A 152 -9.60 26.15 2.84
CA PHE A 152 -9.44 27.59 2.74
C PHE A 152 -10.63 28.30 3.39
N GLY A 153 -10.42 29.49 3.94
CA GLY A 153 -11.50 30.33 4.44
C GLY A 153 -11.97 30.01 5.86
N ALA A 154 -12.00 28.73 6.25
CA ALA A 154 -12.49 28.28 7.55
C ALA A 154 -11.44 27.45 8.32
N PRO A 155 -11.10 27.80 9.58
CA PRO A 155 -10.18 27.02 10.40
C PRO A 155 -10.81 25.70 10.84
N PHE A 156 -10.01 24.65 10.95
CA PHE A 156 -10.39 23.36 11.53
C PHE A 156 -10.67 23.48 13.02
N ASP A 157 -11.62 22.69 13.51
CA ASP A 157 -11.91 22.60 14.93
C ASP A 157 -11.58 21.20 15.49
N THR A 158 -11.83 20.99 16.79
CA THR A 158 -11.53 19.72 17.46
C THR A 158 -12.34 18.55 16.89
N ARG A 159 -13.52 18.78 16.31
CA ARG A 159 -14.32 17.70 15.70
C ARG A 159 -13.65 17.18 14.44
N ASP A 160 -13.12 18.10 13.63
CA ASP A 160 -12.32 17.76 12.45
C ASP A 160 -11.07 16.98 12.85
N LEU A 161 -10.41 17.37 13.95
CA LEU A 161 -9.23 16.68 14.49
C LEU A 161 -9.57 15.26 14.96
N VAL A 162 -10.62 15.08 15.76
CA VAL A 162 -11.08 13.77 16.25
C VAL A 162 -11.40 12.83 15.08
N LEU A 163 -12.10 13.35 14.07
CA LEU A 163 -12.40 12.59 12.86
C LEU A 163 -11.11 12.18 12.14
N SER A 164 -10.17 13.11 11.98
CA SER A 164 -8.90 12.89 11.28
C SER A 164 -7.99 11.89 12.01
N GLU A 165 -7.92 11.92 13.34
CA GLU A 165 -7.13 10.96 14.13
C GLU A 165 -7.73 9.56 14.12
N TYR A 166 -9.06 9.45 14.23
CA TYR A 166 -9.76 8.18 14.07
C TYR A 166 -9.45 7.56 12.69
N LEU A 167 -9.43 8.40 11.66
CA LEU A 167 -9.11 8.00 10.30
C LEU A 167 -7.65 7.64 10.08
N ALA A 168 -6.72 8.41 10.65
CA ALA A 168 -5.30 8.08 10.59
C ALA A 168 -5.05 6.71 11.24
N THR A 169 -5.72 6.39 12.34
CA THR A 169 -5.64 5.07 12.98
C THR A 169 -6.12 3.96 12.04
N VAL A 170 -7.26 4.16 11.39
CA VAL A 170 -7.78 3.23 10.39
C VAL A 170 -6.80 3.03 9.24
N VAL A 171 -6.30 4.12 8.65
CA VAL A 171 -5.35 4.06 7.54
C VAL A 171 -4.07 3.34 7.95
N GLY A 172 -3.62 3.53 9.20
CA GLY A 172 -2.49 2.79 9.76
C GLY A 172 -2.72 1.29 9.79
N ILE A 173 -3.92 0.84 10.20
CA ILE A 173 -4.30 -0.58 10.18
C ILE A 173 -4.30 -1.12 8.74
N GLU A 174 -4.85 -0.39 7.78
CA GLU A 174 -4.87 -0.77 6.36
C GLU A 174 -3.47 -0.88 5.76
N ILE A 175 -2.56 0.05 6.09
CA ILE A 175 -1.15 -0.03 5.67
C ILE A 175 -0.48 -1.28 6.24
N LEU A 176 -0.72 -1.61 7.51
CA LEU A 176 -0.17 -2.83 8.12
C LEU A 176 -0.74 -4.11 7.51
N TYR A 177 -2.05 -4.10 7.21
CA TYR A 177 -2.73 -5.21 6.55
C TYR A 177 -2.12 -5.49 5.18
N ASP A 178 -1.95 -4.46 4.34
CA ASP A 178 -1.33 -4.57 3.01
C ASP A 178 0.12 -5.07 3.09
N ARG A 179 0.93 -4.52 4.00
CA ARG A 179 2.30 -5.00 4.25
C ARG A 179 2.32 -6.49 4.63
N THR A 180 1.41 -6.90 5.51
CA THR A 180 1.32 -8.30 5.97
C THR A 180 0.91 -9.22 4.82
N HIS A 181 -0.10 -8.84 4.05
CA HIS A 181 -0.55 -9.59 2.87
C HIS A 181 0.59 -9.75 1.85
N HIS A 182 1.32 -8.68 1.54
CA HIS A 182 2.48 -8.74 0.66
C HIS A 182 3.59 -9.67 1.18
N ILE A 183 3.85 -9.68 2.49
CA ILE A 183 4.80 -10.61 3.11
C ILE A 183 4.31 -12.05 2.97
N GLU A 184 3.03 -12.32 3.25
CA GLU A 184 2.42 -13.64 3.14
C GLU A 184 2.43 -14.16 1.70
N GLU A 185 2.07 -13.33 0.72
CA GLU A 185 2.13 -13.69 -0.70
C GLU A 185 3.55 -14.04 -1.12
N ARG A 186 4.53 -13.21 -0.75
CA ARG A 186 5.95 -13.47 -1.06
C ARG A 186 6.46 -14.73 -0.36
N ALA A 187 6.04 -14.99 0.87
CA ALA A 187 6.37 -16.20 1.60
C ALA A 187 5.76 -17.45 0.95
N LYS A 188 4.51 -17.36 0.51
CA LYS A 188 3.81 -18.41 -0.22
C LYS A 188 4.49 -18.70 -1.56
N GLU A 189 4.84 -17.67 -2.32
CA GLU A 189 5.58 -17.82 -3.59
C GLU A 189 6.94 -18.51 -3.36
N ARG A 190 7.71 -18.05 -2.37
CA ARG A 190 8.97 -18.71 -1.96
C ARG A 190 8.78 -20.17 -1.56
N PHE A 191 7.73 -20.47 -0.80
CA PHE A 191 7.42 -21.82 -0.37
C PHE A 191 7.08 -22.74 -1.56
N MET A 192 6.28 -22.26 -2.51
CA MET A 192 5.97 -22.99 -3.76
C MET A 192 7.23 -23.26 -4.58
N VAL A 193 8.10 -22.25 -4.73
CA VAL A 193 9.41 -22.39 -5.38
C VAL A 193 10.23 -23.49 -4.71
N GLN A 194 10.34 -23.47 -3.38
CA GLN A 194 11.13 -24.45 -2.63
C GLN A 194 10.60 -25.88 -2.77
N ILE A 195 9.27 -26.07 -2.74
CA ILE A 195 8.66 -27.38 -2.97
C ILE A 195 8.98 -27.89 -4.37
N ALA A 196 8.83 -27.04 -5.39
CA ALA A 196 9.08 -27.43 -6.78
C ALA A 196 10.55 -27.80 -7.00
N VAL A 197 11.48 -27.00 -6.46
CA VAL A 197 12.92 -27.27 -6.48
C VAL A 197 13.24 -28.60 -5.79
N ARG A 198 12.65 -28.87 -4.62
CA ARG A 198 12.83 -30.15 -3.90
C ARG A 198 12.21 -31.36 -4.60
N ALA A 199 11.21 -31.16 -5.45
CA ALA A 199 10.59 -32.22 -6.24
C ALA A 199 11.44 -32.64 -7.47
N LEU A 200 12.45 -31.85 -7.83
CA LEU A 200 13.43 -32.20 -8.85
C LEU A 200 14.50 -33.14 -8.25
N SER A 201 14.79 -34.22 -8.97
CA SER A 201 15.96 -35.04 -8.73
C SER A 201 17.25 -34.28 -9.06
N TYR A 202 18.39 -34.78 -8.61
CA TYR A 202 19.69 -34.16 -8.85
C TYR A 202 19.96 -33.89 -10.34
N SER A 203 19.72 -34.88 -11.21
CA SER A 203 19.90 -34.74 -12.66
C SER A 203 18.90 -33.77 -13.31
N GLU A 204 17.66 -33.72 -12.80
CA GLU A 204 16.66 -32.74 -13.25
C GLU A 204 17.08 -31.31 -12.85
N MET A 205 17.61 -31.13 -11.63
CA MET A 205 18.09 -29.83 -11.14
C MET A 205 19.23 -29.28 -11.99
N GLU A 206 20.26 -30.09 -12.23
CA GLU A 206 21.40 -29.69 -13.07
C GLU A 206 20.97 -29.37 -14.51
N SER A 207 19.99 -30.12 -15.03
CA SER A 207 19.38 -29.81 -16.33
C SER A 207 18.76 -28.43 -16.36
N ILE A 208 17.99 -28.06 -15.33
CA ILE A 208 17.32 -26.75 -15.26
C ILE A 208 18.34 -25.61 -15.16
N LYS A 209 19.42 -25.76 -14.37
CA LYS A 209 20.47 -24.72 -14.29
C LYS A 209 21.11 -24.43 -15.65
N VAL A 210 21.39 -25.47 -16.44
CA VAL A 210 21.95 -25.31 -17.79
C VAL A 210 20.94 -24.66 -18.73
N ILE A 211 19.66 -25.04 -18.65
CA ILE A 211 18.57 -24.46 -19.44
C ILE A 211 18.43 -22.96 -19.17
N LEU A 212 18.42 -22.55 -17.89
CA LEU A 212 18.30 -21.14 -17.50
C LEU A 212 19.51 -20.30 -17.93
N LYS A 213 20.71 -20.88 -17.82
CA LYS A 213 21.94 -20.23 -18.31
C LYS A 213 21.92 -20.03 -19.82
N GLU A 214 21.31 -20.96 -20.56
CA GLU A 214 21.19 -20.89 -22.03
C GLU A 214 20.07 -19.95 -22.49
N LEU A 215 19.03 -19.75 -21.67
CA LEU A 215 17.98 -18.75 -21.87
C LEU A 215 18.53 -17.32 -21.78
N GLY A 216 19.37 -17.03 -20.79
CA GLY A 216 19.97 -15.70 -20.61
C GLY A 216 18.97 -14.57 -20.29
N GLY A 217 17.74 -14.91 -19.88
CA GLY A 217 16.66 -13.97 -19.60
C GLY A 217 15.41 -14.66 -19.04
N TYR A 218 14.28 -13.94 -18.97
CA TYR A 218 13.02 -14.46 -18.45
C TYR A 218 12.23 -15.31 -19.44
N GLU A 219 12.57 -15.27 -20.74
CA GLU A 219 11.89 -16.06 -21.77
C GLU A 219 12.80 -16.36 -22.96
N GLY A 220 12.48 -17.42 -23.70
CA GLY A 220 13.24 -17.82 -24.89
C GLY A 220 12.99 -19.26 -25.33
N VAL A 221 13.74 -19.71 -26.33
CA VAL A 221 13.58 -21.05 -26.92
C VAL A 221 14.77 -21.93 -26.60
N VAL A 222 14.48 -23.12 -26.06
CA VAL A 222 15.50 -24.09 -25.66
C VAL A 222 15.31 -25.40 -26.41
N VAL A 223 16.42 -25.97 -26.89
CA VAL A 223 16.44 -27.24 -27.60
C VAL A 223 16.90 -28.34 -26.66
N ALA A 224 15.95 -29.16 -26.17
CA ALA A 224 16.20 -30.16 -25.14
C ALA A 224 17.28 -31.20 -25.52
N SER A 225 17.43 -31.55 -26.80
CA SER A 225 18.50 -32.47 -27.24
C SER A 225 19.89 -31.86 -27.05
N ARG A 226 20.09 -30.58 -27.40
CA ARG A 226 21.37 -29.89 -27.22
C ARG A 226 21.77 -29.82 -25.74
N VAL A 227 20.79 -29.60 -24.86
CA VAL A 227 21.02 -29.62 -23.42
C VAL A 227 21.37 -31.04 -22.98
N ALA A 228 20.58 -32.04 -23.36
CA ALA A 228 20.80 -33.45 -23.01
C ALA A 228 22.22 -33.93 -23.31
N ASP A 229 22.71 -33.63 -24.53
CA ASP A 229 24.05 -34.02 -24.98
C ASP A 229 25.16 -33.33 -24.18
N ARG A 230 24.95 -32.08 -23.74
CA ARG A 230 25.95 -31.30 -22.99
C ARG A 230 26.15 -31.82 -21.56
N ILE A 231 25.07 -32.22 -20.90
CA ILE A 231 25.11 -32.73 -19.51
C ILE A 231 25.14 -34.26 -19.40
N GLY A 232 25.03 -34.98 -20.51
CA GLY A 232 25.10 -36.44 -20.54
C GLY A 232 23.88 -37.12 -19.91
N VAL A 233 22.67 -36.53 -20.05
CA VAL A 233 21.41 -37.11 -19.57
C VAL A 233 20.48 -37.43 -20.73
N THR A 234 19.44 -38.23 -20.50
CA THR A 234 18.40 -38.47 -21.52
C THR A 234 17.46 -37.27 -21.66
N ARG A 235 16.92 -37.05 -22.86
CA ARG A 235 15.93 -35.99 -23.12
C ARG A 235 14.71 -36.07 -22.18
N SER A 236 14.33 -37.27 -21.72
CA SER A 236 13.20 -37.46 -20.81
C SER A 236 13.42 -36.81 -19.43
N VAL A 237 14.67 -36.73 -18.94
CA VAL A 237 15.01 -36.02 -17.69
C VAL A 237 14.66 -34.54 -17.80
N ILE A 238 15.06 -33.89 -18.91
CA ILE A 238 14.77 -32.47 -19.15
C ILE A 238 13.27 -32.23 -19.27
N VAL A 239 12.56 -33.06 -20.07
CA VAL A 239 11.12 -32.90 -20.26
C VAL A 239 10.35 -33.10 -18.96
N ASN A 240 10.78 -34.05 -18.10
CA ASN A 240 10.16 -34.25 -16.79
C ASN A 240 10.42 -33.08 -15.85
N ALA A 241 11.64 -32.53 -15.83
CA ALA A 241 11.98 -31.36 -15.04
C ALA A 241 11.11 -30.14 -15.43
N LEU A 242 11.00 -29.86 -16.73
CA LEU A 242 10.15 -28.77 -17.23
C LEU A 242 8.68 -29.00 -16.88
N ARG A 243 8.16 -30.23 -17.02
CA ARG A 243 6.77 -30.56 -16.64
C ARG A 243 6.51 -30.33 -15.14
N LYS A 244 7.45 -30.69 -14.26
CA LYS A 244 7.32 -30.47 -12.81
C LYS A 244 7.26 -28.99 -12.47
N LEU A 245 8.09 -28.16 -13.11
CA LEU A 245 8.10 -26.71 -12.91
C LEU A 245 6.86 -26.03 -13.47
N GLU A 246 6.37 -26.48 -14.62
CA GLU A 246 5.11 -26.01 -15.23
C GLU A 246 3.91 -26.39 -14.35
N SER A 247 3.89 -27.62 -13.82
CA SER A 247 2.85 -28.06 -12.87
C SER A 247 2.85 -27.24 -11.58
N ALA A 248 4.00 -26.69 -11.17
CA ALA A 248 4.14 -25.82 -10.02
C ALA A 248 3.83 -24.34 -10.34
N GLY A 249 3.50 -24.01 -11.59
CA GLY A 249 3.20 -22.65 -12.02
C GLY A 249 4.42 -21.72 -12.05
N LEU A 250 5.64 -22.26 -12.06
CA LEU A 250 6.88 -21.46 -12.07
C LEU A 250 7.32 -21.05 -13.47
N ILE A 251 6.93 -21.86 -14.47
CA ILE A 251 7.21 -21.62 -15.88
C ILE A 251 5.97 -21.92 -16.72
N GLU A 252 5.90 -21.31 -17.90
CA GLU A 252 5.05 -21.74 -18.99
C GLU A 252 5.91 -22.36 -20.08
N SER A 253 5.47 -23.49 -20.64
CA SER A 253 6.17 -24.12 -21.74
C SER A 253 5.27 -24.27 -22.97
N ARG A 254 5.82 -24.01 -24.16
CA ARG A 254 5.13 -24.23 -25.43
C ARG A 254 6.04 -24.95 -26.41
N SER A 255 5.65 -26.15 -26.84
CA SER A 255 6.39 -26.90 -27.85
C SER A 255 6.35 -26.19 -29.21
N LEU A 256 7.52 -26.00 -29.83
CA LEU A 256 7.70 -25.49 -31.19
C LEU A 256 8.13 -26.62 -32.15
N GLY A 257 7.90 -27.88 -31.77
CA GLY A 257 8.31 -29.06 -32.53
C GLY A 257 9.83 -29.18 -32.63
N MET A 258 10.34 -29.27 -33.86
CA MET A 258 11.78 -29.43 -34.12
C MET A 258 12.61 -28.19 -33.76
N LYS A 259 11.98 -27.02 -33.65
CA LYS A 259 12.67 -25.77 -33.29
C LYS A 259 13.00 -25.66 -31.80
N GLY A 260 12.45 -26.56 -30.97
CA GLY A 260 12.65 -26.57 -29.52
C GLY A 260 11.37 -26.29 -28.75
N THR A 261 11.52 -25.86 -27.50
CA THR A 261 10.43 -25.50 -26.59
C THR A 261 10.62 -24.05 -26.17
N TYR A 262 9.60 -23.23 -26.36
CA TYR A 262 9.54 -21.91 -25.76
C TYR A 262 9.27 -22.04 -24.26
N ILE A 263 10.04 -21.33 -23.45
CA ILE A 263 9.91 -21.30 -21.99
C ILE A 263 9.79 -19.85 -21.58
N LYS A 264 8.83 -19.55 -20.70
CA LYS A 264 8.70 -18.28 -20.01
C LYS A 264 8.69 -18.50 -18.51
N ILE A 265 9.52 -17.76 -17.79
CA ILE A 265 9.61 -17.82 -16.33
C ILE A 265 8.56 -16.88 -15.76
N LEU A 266 7.70 -17.41 -14.89
CA LEU A 266 6.63 -16.65 -14.25
C LEU A 266 7.06 -16.04 -12.91
N SER A 267 7.96 -16.71 -12.18
CA SER A 267 8.42 -16.28 -10.86
C SER A 267 9.88 -15.79 -10.91
N PRO A 268 10.16 -14.51 -10.60
CA PRO A 268 11.53 -14.03 -10.43
C PRO A 268 12.24 -14.70 -9.24
N ILE A 269 11.49 -15.07 -8.20
CA ILE A 269 12.01 -15.74 -6.99
C ILE A 269 12.63 -17.09 -7.34
N PHE A 270 12.09 -17.78 -8.36
CA PHE A 270 12.66 -19.03 -8.85
C PHE A 270 14.08 -18.88 -9.37
N LEU A 271 14.38 -17.80 -10.10
CA LEU A 271 15.74 -17.50 -10.57
C LEU A 271 16.69 -17.22 -9.41
N GLU A 272 16.24 -16.44 -8.42
CA GLU A 272 17.03 -16.15 -7.22
C GLU A 272 17.37 -17.43 -6.44
N GLU A 273 16.39 -18.33 -6.26
CA GLU A 273 16.58 -19.56 -5.48
C GLU A 273 17.51 -20.56 -6.15
N LEU A 274 17.50 -20.63 -7.49
CA LEU A 274 18.43 -21.49 -8.25
C LEU A 274 19.84 -20.93 -8.39
N SER A 275 20.01 -19.64 -8.09
CA SER A 275 21.31 -18.96 -8.10
C SER A 275 22.05 -19.08 -6.76
N LYS A 276 21.41 -19.65 -5.73
CA LYS A 276 22.01 -19.99 -4.43
C LYS A 276 22.68 -21.36 -4.49
#